data_AF-A0AAD9NIU7-F1
#
_entry.id   AF-A0AAD9NIU7-F1
#
_cell.length_a   1.000
_cell.length_b   1.000
_cell.length_c   1.000
_cell.angle_alpha   90.00
_cell.angle_beta   90.00
_cell.angle_gamma   90.00
#
_symmetry.space_group_name_H-M   'P 1'
#
loop_
_entity.id
_entity.type
_entity.pdbx_description
1 polymer ?
#
loop_
_entity_poly.entity_id
_entity_poly.type
_entity_poly.pdbx_seq_one_letter_code
_entity_poly.pdbx_strand_id
1 'polypeptide(L)'
;MLPVWWLGYNYKRVCYYTNWSQYRPSPAKFFPENVDADLCTHLIYAFATMNGNKLTNYEWNDDSTSWSTGMYERFNNLKLSNPSLKTLLAVGGWNFGTVKMTAMLSTAANRKEFVDSTVTYLRDRKFDGLDLDFEYPGRRGSPSGDKQRFTLLVQELHTAFELDALDSGKERLLLTAAVAAGKSNIDAAYEVDKLSMYLDFFNVMTYDYHGGWETFTGHNSPLFPRAAENGNQSLLNMAWTLNYYVSLGAPPEKLVVGMATYGRAFQTSSNTDHGLGVPTSGSPPAGLYTREGGFLSYYEICGFLADPDSTRMFQPEHRVPYAYRGVTWVGYDDASSLTEKVMWMKAGGFGGWMVWSLDLDDFDNSFCHGGKYPLVNAMKRALTATPSPTTTTSPTTTTTTSPTTTTTTSPTTTTTTSPTTTTTTSPTTTTSTSPTTTTTTSPTTTTTTSPTTTTTTSPTTTTTTSPTTTTTTSPTTTTTTSPTTTTTTSPTTTTTTPTTTTTTSSTTTTTSPTTTTTTASPTTTTTTSPTTTTTTSPTTTTTTSPTTTTSASSGPVVNMNFCVGKPDGFYPNYRDCGRFYRCVYAGKTYPFTCPSGLWFDPSRGVCNWKTQIPAVFLALC
;
A
#
# COMPACT_ATOMS: atom_id res chain seq x y z
N MET A 1 22.54 28.11 10.00
CA MET A 1 21.64 27.60 11.05
C MET A 1 20.24 27.58 10.49
N LEU A 2 19.48 26.49 10.69
CA LEU A 2 18.06 26.40 10.36
C LEU A 2 17.26 26.35 11.68
N PRO A 3 16.06 26.95 11.77
CA PRO A 3 15.31 27.03 13.02
C PRO A 3 14.72 25.67 13.43
N VAL A 4 14.85 25.35 14.72
CA VAL A 4 14.46 24.06 15.31
C VAL A 4 12.97 24.09 15.69
N TRP A 5 12.10 23.67 14.77
CA TRP A 5 10.64 23.61 14.98
C TRP A 5 10.12 22.23 15.39
N TRP A 6 10.97 21.35 15.96
CA TRP A 6 10.64 19.96 16.31
C TRP A 6 9.75 19.79 17.57
N LEU A 7 8.95 20.79 17.94
CA LEU A 7 8.04 20.76 19.08
C LEU A 7 6.59 20.95 18.60
N GLY A 8 5.93 19.86 18.20
CA GLY A 8 4.50 19.87 17.86
C GLY A 8 3.98 18.74 16.96
N TYR A 9 4.85 18.05 16.20
CA TYR A 9 4.42 17.00 15.27
C TYR A 9 4.06 15.69 15.98
N ASN A 10 2.76 15.48 16.21
CA ASN A 10 2.19 14.17 16.56
C ASN A 10 2.19 13.26 15.33
N TYR A 11 3.30 12.56 15.10
CA TYR A 11 3.43 11.57 14.04
C TYR A 11 2.37 10.47 14.14
N LYS A 12 1.78 10.10 13.00
CA LYS A 12 0.87 8.96 12.91
C LYS A 12 1.64 7.66 13.17
N ARG A 13 1.06 6.80 14.00
CA ARG A 13 1.50 5.43 14.28
C ARG A 13 0.35 4.53 13.89
N VAL A 14 0.35 4.09 12.63
CA VAL A 14 -0.76 3.35 12.03
C VAL A 14 -0.42 1.87 12.03
N CYS A 15 -1.36 1.01 12.38
CA CYS A 15 -1.05 -0.38 12.68
C CYS A 15 -2.14 -1.31 12.17
N TYR A 16 -1.83 -2.16 11.20
CA TYR A 16 -2.78 -3.17 10.72
C TYR A 16 -2.86 -4.35 11.71
N TYR A 17 -4.10 -4.78 11.95
CA TYR A 17 -4.48 -6.02 12.60
C TYR A 17 -5.08 -6.95 11.53
N THR A 18 -4.58 -8.17 11.38
CA THR A 18 -5.13 -9.12 10.40
C THR A 18 -6.08 -10.13 11.04
N ASN A 19 -7.32 -10.23 10.58
CA ASN A 19 -8.34 -11.08 11.23
C ASN A 19 -8.11 -12.59 11.04
N TRP A 20 -7.29 -13.00 10.06
CA TRP A 20 -6.86 -14.39 9.89
C TRP A 20 -5.72 -14.80 10.84
N SER A 21 -5.07 -13.86 11.53
CA SER A 21 -4.04 -14.18 12.55
C SER A 21 -4.60 -15.00 13.73
N GLN A 22 -5.92 -14.97 13.94
CA GLN A 22 -6.64 -15.83 14.89
C GLN A 22 -6.53 -17.33 14.58
N TYR A 23 -6.12 -17.71 13.36
CA TYR A 23 -6.03 -19.11 12.90
C TYR A 23 -4.60 -19.68 12.94
N ARG A 24 -3.61 -18.88 13.33
CA ARG A 24 -2.22 -19.35 13.49
C ARG A 24 -2.10 -20.35 14.66
N PRO A 25 -1.17 -21.32 14.59
CA PRO A 25 -0.89 -22.21 15.70
C PRO A 25 -0.19 -21.46 16.85
N SER A 26 -0.40 -21.91 18.08
CA SER A 26 0.26 -21.33 19.27
C SER A 26 1.79 -21.51 19.21
N PRO A 27 2.59 -20.56 19.74
CA PRO A 27 2.15 -19.36 20.46
C PRO A 27 1.76 -18.16 19.55
N ALA A 28 2.07 -18.19 18.25
CA ALA A 28 1.80 -17.06 17.33
C ALA A 28 0.32 -16.80 16.99
N LYS A 29 -0.62 -17.26 17.82
CA LYS A 29 -2.06 -17.05 17.65
C LYS A 29 -2.46 -15.69 18.23
N PHE A 30 -3.01 -14.83 17.39
CA PHE A 30 -3.22 -13.43 17.74
C PHE A 30 -4.70 -13.04 17.75
N PHE A 31 -5.07 -12.14 18.66
CA PHE A 31 -6.42 -11.63 18.90
C PHE A 31 -6.37 -10.12 19.27
N PRO A 32 -7.49 -9.39 19.27
CA PRO A 32 -7.48 -7.96 19.63
C PRO A 32 -6.91 -7.69 21.02
N GLU A 33 -7.11 -8.59 21.99
CA GLU A 33 -6.59 -8.45 23.37
C GLU A 33 -5.07 -8.63 23.49
N ASN A 34 -4.37 -9.06 22.43
CA ASN A 34 -2.91 -9.04 22.40
C ASN A 34 -2.36 -7.61 22.19
N VAL A 35 -3.16 -6.70 21.60
CA VAL A 35 -2.74 -5.36 21.18
C VAL A 35 -2.58 -4.43 22.39
N ASP A 36 -1.38 -3.86 22.54
CA ASP A 36 -1.14 -2.70 23.39
C ASP A 36 -1.79 -1.45 22.77
N ALA A 37 -2.84 -0.93 23.40
CA ALA A 37 -3.61 0.22 22.93
C ALA A 37 -2.83 1.55 22.91
N ASP A 38 -1.67 1.63 23.59
CA ASP A 38 -0.77 2.79 23.56
C ASP A 38 0.38 2.62 22.55
N LEU A 39 0.53 1.46 21.90
CA LEU A 39 1.57 1.18 20.91
C LEU A 39 1.39 2.01 19.62
N CYS A 40 0.14 2.32 19.27
CA CYS A 40 -0.27 2.98 18.04
C CYS A 40 -1.10 4.24 18.31
N THR A 41 -1.43 5.01 17.28
CA THR A 41 -2.46 6.08 17.32
C THR A 41 -3.68 5.73 16.48
N HIS A 42 -3.49 4.89 15.46
CA HIS A 42 -4.56 4.34 14.63
C HIS A 42 -4.36 2.83 14.51
N LEU A 43 -5.38 2.03 14.81
CA LEU A 43 -5.42 0.63 14.41
C LEU A 43 -6.31 0.49 13.17
N ILE A 44 -5.93 -0.37 12.23
CA ILE A 44 -6.74 -0.66 11.05
C ILE A 44 -7.05 -2.15 11.02
N TYR A 45 -8.34 -2.50 10.96
CA TYR A 45 -8.80 -3.88 10.92
C TYR A 45 -8.82 -4.40 9.47
N ALA A 46 -7.88 -5.29 9.14
CA ALA A 46 -7.80 -5.99 7.86
C ALA A 46 -8.50 -7.37 7.97
N PHE A 47 -9.61 -7.65 7.29
CA PHE A 47 -10.40 -6.76 6.42
C PHE A 47 -11.91 -7.03 6.60
N ALA A 48 -12.73 -6.08 6.15
CA ALA A 48 -14.09 -6.36 5.68
C ALA A 48 -14.08 -6.89 4.24
N THR A 49 -15.20 -7.46 3.79
CA THR A 49 -15.43 -7.76 2.37
C THR A 49 -16.64 -6.99 1.85
N MET A 50 -17.05 -7.28 0.62
CA MET A 50 -18.23 -6.68 -0.01
C MET A 50 -19.21 -7.75 -0.49
N ASN A 51 -20.51 -7.47 -0.31
CA ASN A 51 -21.62 -8.18 -0.92
C ASN A 51 -22.42 -7.21 -1.79
N GLY A 52 -22.46 -7.47 -3.10
CA GLY A 52 -22.87 -6.46 -4.08
C GLY A 52 -22.03 -5.18 -3.92
N ASN A 53 -22.70 -4.03 -3.84
CA ASN A 53 -22.06 -2.73 -3.60
C ASN A 53 -21.95 -2.36 -2.10
N LYS A 54 -22.11 -3.29 -1.15
CA LYS A 54 -22.13 -2.95 0.30
C LYS A 54 -21.00 -3.63 1.07
N LEU A 55 -20.51 -2.97 2.12
CA LEU A 55 -19.62 -3.59 3.12
C LEU A 55 -20.33 -4.73 3.86
N THR A 56 -19.57 -5.77 4.21
CA THR A 56 -20.00 -6.86 5.08
C THR A 56 -18.79 -7.48 5.78
N ASN A 57 -19.02 -8.22 6.86
CA ASN A 57 -17.98 -8.95 7.58
C ASN A 57 -17.27 -9.96 6.66
N TYR A 58 -15.97 -10.18 6.89
CA TYR A 58 -15.19 -11.17 6.15
C TYR A 58 -15.25 -12.52 6.85
N GLU A 59 -14.96 -12.53 8.16
CA GLU A 59 -15.02 -13.72 9.00
C GLU A 59 -16.40 -13.88 9.66
N TRP A 60 -16.74 -15.13 9.94
CA TRP A 60 -17.97 -15.54 10.63
C TRP A 60 -18.10 -14.99 12.06
N ASN A 61 -16.99 -14.49 12.63
CA ASN A 61 -16.91 -13.96 13.99
C ASN A 61 -16.39 -12.51 14.09
N ASP A 62 -16.32 -11.78 12.97
CA ASP A 62 -16.04 -10.33 13.03
C ASP A 62 -17.16 -9.59 13.80
N ASP A 63 -18.43 -9.90 13.48
CA ASP A 63 -19.62 -9.30 14.11
C ASP A 63 -20.06 -10.04 15.39
N SER A 64 -20.61 -9.30 16.35
CA SER A 64 -21.14 -9.85 17.61
C SER A 64 -22.47 -10.59 17.39
N THR A 65 -22.65 -11.72 18.09
CA THR A 65 -23.91 -12.48 18.17
C THR A 65 -24.54 -12.34 19.56
N SER A 66 -25.75 -12.88 19.75
CA SER A 66 -26.41 -12.93 21.07
C SER A 66 -25.71 -13.83 22.10
N TRP A 67 -24.65 -14.56 21.71
CA TRP A 67 -23.89 -15.46 22.59
C TRP A 67 -22.36 -15.25 22.53
N SER A 68 -21.85 -14.33 21.71
CA SER A 68 -20.42 -14.05 21.60
C SER A 68 -20.15 -12.62 21.12
N THR A 69 -19.25 -11.92 21.81
CA THR A 69 -18.67 -10.66 21.33
C THR A 69 -17.79 -10.94 20.10
N GLY A 70 -18.03 -10.22 19.01
CA GLY A 70 -17.29 -10.34 17.76
C GLY A 70 -15.92 -9.62 17.80
N MET A 71 -15.05 -9.95 16.85
CA MET A 71 -13.72 -9.36 16.77
C MET A 71 -13.74 -7.84 16.53
N TYR A 72 -14.71 -7.30 15.76
CA TYR A 72 -14.87 -5.85 15.57
C TYR A 72 -15.15 -5.13 16.90
N GLU A 73 -16.02 -5.69 17.75
CA GLU A 73 -16.34 -5.10 19.05
C GLU A 73 -15.16 -5.23 20.02
N ARG A 74 -14.50 -6.39 20.06
CA ARG A 74 -13.28 -6.62 20.86
C ARG A 74 -12.14 -5.64 20.47
N PHE A 75 -11.97 -5.41 19.17
CA PHE A 75 -11.01 -4.44 18.63
C PHE A 75 -11.38 -2.99 18.94
N ASN A 76 -12.63 -2.59 18.72
CA ASN A 76 -13.09 -1.23 19.01
C ASN A 76 -13.13 -0.93 20.53
N ASN A 77 -13.22 -1.95 21.39
CA ASN A 77 -13.09 -1.84 22.84
C ASN A 77 -11.65 -1.53 23.31
N LEU A 78 -10.61 -1.62 22.46
CA LEU A 78 -9.26 -1.12 22.81
C LEU A 78 -9.26 0.39 23.09
N LYS A 79 -10.23 1.14 22.53
CA LYS A 79 -10.46 2.56 22.81
C LYS A 79 -10.97 2.83 24.24
N LEU A 80 -11.38 1.80 24.99
CA LEU A 80 -11.70 1.93 26.42
C LEU A 80 -10.43 2.07 27.27
N SER A 81 -9.33 1.43 26.84
CA SER A 81 -8.01 1.56 27.48
C SER A 81 -7.29 2.85 27.06
N ASN A 82 -7.39 3.21 25.78
CA ASN A 82 -6.85 4.46 25.24
C ASN A 82 -7.93 5.24 24.46
N PRO A 83 -8.64 6.20 25.11
CA PRO A 83 -9.67 7.01 24.45
C PRO A 83 -9.18 7.96 23.34
N SER A 84 -7.85 8.11 23.15
CA SER A 84 -7.28 8.86 22.01
C SER A 84 -7.03 8.00 20.77
N LEU A 85 -7.09 6.68 20.91
CA LEU A 85 -6.89 5.73 19.82
C LEU A 85 -8.02 5.81 18.79
N LYS A 86 -7.66 5.81 17.51
CA LYS A 86 -8.61 5.67 16.40
C LYS A 86 -8.62 4.24 15.87
N THR A 87 -9.79 3.73 15.49
CA THR A 87 -9.96 2.43 14.83
C THR A 87 -10.61 2.60 13.47
N LEU A 88 -9.98 2.10 12.42
CA LEU A 88 -10.52 2.09 11.06
C LEU A 88 -10.80 0.66 10.62
N LEU A 89 -11.73 0.49 9.69
CA LEU A 89 -12.00 -0.78 9.02
C LEU A 89 -11.44 -0.71 7.59
N ALA A 90 -10.55 -1.63 7.24
CA ALA A 90 -10.06 -1.74 5.86
C ALA A 90 -10.98 -2.61 5.01
N VAL A 91 -11.13 -2.27 3.74
CA VAL A 91 -11.81 -3.11 2.74
C VAL A 91 -10.92 -3.28 1.51
N GLY A 92 -10.75 -4.53 1.06
CA GLY A 92 -9.92 -4.87 -0.10
C GLY A 92 -8.79 -5.83 0.26
N GLY A 93 -7.57 -5.48 -0.15
CA GLY A 93 -6.36 -6.29 0.01
C GLY A 93 -6.16 -7.36 -1.05
N TRP A 94 -4.94 -7.89 -1.14
CA TRP A 94 -4.45 -8.67 -2.28
C TRP A 94 -5.40 -9.78 -2.75
N ASN A 95 -5.91 -10.57 -1.80
CA ASN A 95 -6.79 -11.73 -2.04
C ASN A 95 -8.24 -11.37 -2.37
N PHE A 96 -8.70 -10.15 -2.04
CA PHE A 96 -10.00 -9.63 -2.49
C PHE A 96 -10.01 -9.35 -4.00
N GLY A 97 -8.84 -9.07 -4.57
CA GLY A 97 -8.67 -8.79 -5.99
C GLY A 97 -9.33 -7.47 -6.41
N THR A 98 -9.76 -7.38 -7.67
CA THR A 98 -10.30 -6.13 -8.23
C THR A 98 -11.80 -6.17 -8.52
N VAL A 99 -12.33 -7.33 -8.88
CA VAL A 99 -13.65 -7.48 -9.54
C VAL A 99 -14.80 -6.82 -8.77
N LYS A 100 -14.89 -6.99 -7.45
CA LYS A 100 -15.95 -6.40 -6.63
C LYS A 100 -15.88 -4.86 -6.59
N MET A 101 -14.68 -4.30 -6.46
CA MET A 101 -14.47 -2.85 -6.47
C MET A 101 -14.70 -2.27 -7.88
N THR A 102 -14.18 -2.88 -8.93
CA THR A 102 -14.47 -2.52 -10.33
C THR A 102 -16.00 -2.46 -10.60
N ALA A 103 -16.75 -3.45 -10.12
CA ALA A 103 -18.20 -3.50 -10.26
C ALA A 103 -18.91 -2.36 -9.49
N MET A 104 -18.48 -2.06 -8.27
CA MET A 104 -19.03 -0.97 -7.47
C MET A 104 -18.68 0.42 -8.02
N LEU A 105 -17.45 0.60 -8.53
CA LEU A 105 -16.99 1.82 -9.17
C LEU A 105 -17.70 2.14 -10.50
N SER A 106 -18.25 1.12 -11.15
CA SER A 106 -18.70 1.17 -12.56
C SER A 106 -19.79 2.20 -12.85
N THR A 107 -20.70 2.47 -11.90
CA THR A 107 -21.79 3.45 -12.03
C THR A 107 -21.85 4.38 -10.81
N ALA A 108 -22.43 5.57 -10.97
CA ALA A 108 -22.66 6.49 -9.85
C ALA A 108 -23.71 5.96 -8.85
N ALA A 109 -24.66 5.13 -9.30
CA ALA A 109 -25.64 4.49 -8.42
C ALA A 109 -24.99 3.44 -7.51
N ASN A 110 -24.10 2.62 -8.08
CA ASN A 110 -23.35 1.59 -7.34
C ASN A 110 -22.43 2.22 -6.29
N ARG A 111 -21.69 3.28 -6.65
CA ARG A 111 -20.87 4.03 -5.68
C ARG A 111 -21.72 4.70 -4.60
N LYS A 112 -22.87 5.30 -4.95
CA LYS A 112 -23.78 5.86 -3.93
C LYS A 112 -24.28 4.79 -2.96
N GLU A 113 -24.68 3.61 -3.45
CA GLU A 113 -25.10 2.51 -2.56
C GLU A 113 -23.96 2.08 -1.61
N PHE A 114 -22.72 2.05 -2.08
CA PHE A 114 -21.54 1.80 -1.24
C PHE A 114 -21.31 2.92 -0.21
N VAL A 115 -21.31 4.17 -0.63
CA VAL A 115 -21.08 5.35 0.21
C VAL A 115 -22.15 5.43 1.32
N ASP A 116 -23.42 5.36 0.96
CA ASP A 116 -24.55 5.44 1.89
C ASP A 116 -24.51 4.31 2.92
N SER A 117 -24.25 3.07 2.47
CA SER A 117 -24.20 1.91 3.37
C SER A 117 -22.94 1.86 4.25
N THR A 118 -21.82 2.41 3.76
CA THR A 118 -20.55 2.45 4.50
C THR A 118 -20.64 3.32 5.75
N VAL A 119 -21.28 4.49 5.67
CA VAL A 119 -21.48 5.37 6.84
C VAL A 119 -22.18 4.61 7.97
N THR A 120 -23.33 4.01 7.68
CA THR A 120 -24.10 3.19 8.64
C THR A 120 -23.27 2.02 9.16
N TYR A 121 -22.63 1.25 8.27
CA TYR A 121 -21.87 0.04 8.65
C TYR A 121 -20.75 0.34 9.65
N LEU A 122 -20.04 1.46 9.47
CA LEU A 122 -18.96 1.91 10.36
C LEU A 122 -19.49 2.48 11.68
N ARG A 123 -20.52 3.33 11.62
CA ARG A 123 -21.09 3.97 12.82
C ARG A 123 -21.76 2.96 13.75
N ASP A 124 -22.48 1.98 13.22
CA ASP A 124 -23.10 0.89 14.00
C ASP A 124 -22.04 0.07 14.76
N ARG A 125 -20.89 -0.18 14.12
CA ARG A 125 -19.77 -0.96 14.69
C ARG A 125 -18.80 -0.13 15.53
N LYS A 126 -19.03 1.18 15.67
CA LYS A 126 -18.18 2.13 16.42
C LYS A 126 -16.75 2.28 15.85
N PHE A 127 -16.58 2.11 14.54
CA PHE A 127 -15.35 2.50 13.85
C PHE A 127 -15.29 4.03 13.66
N ASP A 128 -14.07 4.57 13.66
CA ASP A 128 -13.78 6.00 13.46
C ASP A 128 -13.39 6.32 12.01
N GLY A 129 -13.37 5.34 11.10
CA GLY A 129 -13.06 5.57 9.68
C GLY A 129 -12.96 4.33 8.81
N LEU A 130 -12.66 4.57 7.53
CA LEU A 130 -12.47 3.58 6.47
C LEU A 130 -11.04 3.66 5.92
N ASP A 131 -10.44 2.49 5.63
CA ASP A 131 -9.25 2.38 4.80
C ASP A 131 -9.58 1.62 3.49
N LEU A 132 -9.21 2.21 2.36
CA LEU A 132 -9.47 1.66 1.03
C LEU A 132 -8.22 0.96 0.50
N ASP A 133 -8.23 -0.37 0.48
CA ASP A 133 -7.11 -1.18 -0.02
C ASP A 133 -7.46 -1.81 -1.40
N PHE A 134 -7.68 -0.95 -2.39
CA PHE A 134 -7.97 -1.40 -3.75
C PHE A 134 -6.66 -1.73 -4.47
N GLU A 135 -6.41 -3.03 -4.68
CA GLU A 135 -5.18 -3.55 -5.31
C GLU A 135 -5.37 -4.08 -6.74
N TYR A 136 -5.20 -3.30 -7.81
CA TYR A 136 -5.11 -1.83 -7.88
C TYR A 136 -5.99 -1.33 -9.04
N PRO A 137 -6.53 -0.09 -8.98
CA PRO A 137 -7.21 0.51 -10.12
C PRO A 137 -6.33 0.47 -11.39
N GLY A 138 -6.88 0.10 -12.54
CA GLY A 138 -6.13 -0.01 -13.79
C GLY A 138 -5.07 -1.13 -13.84
N ARG A 139 -5.09 -2.07 -12.89
CA ARG A 139 -4.19 -3.23 -12.77
C ARG A 139 -4.98 -4.48 -12.32
N ARG A 140 -4.36 -5.66 -12.32
CA ARG A 140 -4.93 -6.93 -11.81
C ARG A 140 -6.39 -7.20 -12.26
N GLY A 141 -6.72 -6.87 -13.51
CA GLY A 141 -8.06 -7.03 -14.10
C GLY A 141 -8.99 -5.81 -14.01
N SER A 142 -8.65 -4.77 -13.24
CA SER A 142 -9.37 -3.49 -13.26
C SER A 142 -9.07 -2.70 -14.55
N PRO A 143 -10.07 -2.14 -15.25
CA PRO A 143 -9.88 -1.27 -16.41
C PRO A 143 -9.23 0.07 -16.05
N SER A 144 -8.53 0.68 -17.01
CA SER A 144 -7.81 1.95 -16.81
C SER A 144 -8.68 3.12 -16.32
N GLY A 145 -9.95 3.16 -16.72
CA GLY A 145 -10.91 4.19 -16.27
C GLY A 145 -11.26 4.12 -14.79
N ASP A 146 -10.89 3.05 -14.07
CA ASP A 146 -11.07 2.98 -12.62
C ASP A 146 -10.13 3.92 -11.86
N LYS A 147 -9.05 4.42 -12.48
CA LYS A 147 -8.22 5.49 -11.91
C LYS A 147 -9.06 6.71 -11.54
N GLN A 148 -9.86 7.22 -12.48
CA GLN A 148 -10.75 8.35 -12.22
C GLN A 148 -11.94 7.96 -11.33
N ARG A 149 -12.47 6.74 -11.45
CA ARG A 149 -13.60 6.29 -10.62
C ARG A 149 -13.20 6.12 -9.15
N PHE A 150 -11.96 5.71 -8.88
CA PHE A 150 -11.42 5.66 -7.52
C PHE A 150 -11.32 7.07 -6.91
N THR A 151 -10.84 8.06 -7.68
CA THR A 151 -10.90 9.48 -7.26
C THR A 151 -12.34 9.92 -6.93
N LEU A 152 -13.31 9.56 -7.78
CA LEU A 152 -14.73 9.89 -7.55
C LEU A 152 -15.29 9.22 -6.29
N LEU A 153 -14.99 7.93 -6.06
CA LEU A 153 -15.37 7.22 -4.84
C LEU A 153 -14.84 7.92 -3.59
N VAL A 154 -13.56 8.27 -3.60
CA VAL A 154 -12.90 8.93 -2.46
C VAL A 154 -13.51 10.33 -2.20
N GLN A 155 -13.80 11.09 -3.25
CA GLN A 155 -14.52 12.37 -3.15
C GLN A 155 -15.94 12.21 -2.61
N GLU A 156 -16.67 11.18 -3.04
CA GLU A 156 -18.04 10.88 -2.62
C GLU A 156 -18.09 10.42 -1.15
N LEU A 157 -17.17 9.54 -0.74
CA LEU A 157 -17.00 9.11 0.66
C LEU A 157 -16.64 10.27 1.58
N HIS A 158 -15.62 11.09 1.24
CA HIS A 158 -15.26 12.26 2.04
C HIS A 158 -16.45 13.21 2.20
N THR A 159 -17.21 13.46 1.12
CA THR A 159 -18.41 14.31 1.17
C THR A 159 -19.49 13.72 2.10
N ALA A 160 -19.71 12.41 2.06
CA ALA A 160 -20.67 11.75 2.96
C ALA A 160 -20.21 11.75 4.42
N PHE A 161 -18.90 11.60 4.68
CA PHE A 161 -18.34 11.61 6.03
C PHE A 161 -18.39 13.01 6.67
N GLU A 162 -18.18 14.08 5.90
CA GLU A 162 -18.43 15.47 6.34
C GLU A 162 -19.91 15.71 6.66
N LEU A 163 -20.84 15.20 5.84
CA LEU A 163 -22.29 15.34 6.07
C LEU A 163 -22.75 14.57 7.31
N ASP A 164 -22.33 13.32 7.49
CA ASP A 164 -22.64 12.52 8.68
C ASP A 164 -22.09 13.16 9.97
N ALA A 165 -20.93 13.81 9.93
CA ALA A 165 -20.41 14.58 11.07
C ALA A 165 -21.33 15.75 11.45
N LEU A 166 -21.80 16.50 10.46
CA LEU A 166 -22.71 17.64 10.65
C LEU A 166 -24.10 17.20 11.13
N ASP A 167 -24.68 16.16 10.52
CA ASP A 167 -26.04 15.69 10.83
C ASP A 167 -26.11 14.90 12.16
N SER A 168 -25.04 14.19 12.54
CA SER A 168 -25.01 13.39 13.79
C SER A 168 -24.35 14.09 14.98
N GLY A 169 -23.64 15.20 14.76
CA GLY A 169 -22.85 15.91 15.78
C GLY A 169 -21.62 15.13 16.28
N LYS A 170 -21.23 14.04 15.60
CA LYS A 170 -20.06 13.22 15.92
C LYS A 170 -18.82 13.71 15.17
N GLU A 171 -17.64 13.36 15.67
CA GLU A 171 -16.39 13.51 14.92
C GLU A 171 -16.46 12.79 13.58
N ARG A 172 -15.96 13.43 12.51
CA ARG A 172 -15.98 12.88 11.14
C ARG A 172 -15.27 11.53 11.07
N LEU A 173 -15.84 10.60 10.30
CA LEU A 173 -15.16 9.36 9.90
C LEU A 173 -13.89 9.68 9.08
N LEU A 174 -12.76 9.14 9.49
CA LEU A 174 -11.51 9.22 8.74
C LEU A 174 -11.61 8.44 7.42
N LEU A 175 -10.97 8.95 6.37
CA LEU A 175 -10.87 8.26 5.08
C LEU A 175 -9.40 8.14 4.67
N THR A 176 -8.94 6.90 4.56
CA THR A 176 -7.54 6.56 4.25
C THR A 176 -7.50 5.55 3.09
N ALA A 177 -6.32 5.35 2.51
CA ALA A 177 -6.12 4.31 1.51
C ALA A 177 -4.73 3.69 1.61
N ALA A 178 -4.66 2.37 1.50
CA ALA A 178 -3.43 1.65 1.22
C ALA A 178 -3.08 1.81 -0.27
N VAL A 179 -1.81 2.17 -0.56
CA VAL A 179 -1.39 2.52 -1.93
C VAL A 179 -0.04 1.92 -2.33
N ALA A 180 0.04 1.47 -3.58
CA ALA A 180 1.18 0.71 -4.12
C ALA A 180 2.50 1.50 -4.16
N ALA A 181 3.63 0.84 -3.89
CA ALA A 181 4.95 1.46 -3.98
C ALA A 181 5.60 1.45 -5.38
N GLY A 182 5.24 0.51 -6.25
CA GLY A 182 5.86 0.34 -7.57
C GLY A 182 5.30 1.32 -8.62
N LYS A 183 6.19 2.05 -9.31
CA LYS A 183 5.85 3.13 -10.27
C LYS A 183 4.73 2.77 -11.26
N SER A 184 4.81 1.60 -11.89
CA SER A 184 3.82 1.15 -12.89
C SER A 184 2.41 1.00 -12.33
N ASN A 185 2.26 0.72 -11.03
CA ASN A 185 0.95 0.68 -10.37
C ASN A 185 0.51 2.10 -9.98
N ILE A 186 1.41 2.92 -9.41
CA ILE A 186 1.12 4.32 -9.05
C ILE A 186 0.58 5.11 -10.25
N ASP A 187 1.29 5.07 -11.37
CA ASP A 187 0.94 5.80 -12.60
C ASP A 187 -0.45 5.41 -13.15
N ALA A 188 -0.82 4.14 -13.00
CA ALA A 188 -2.07 3.58 -13.52
C ALA A 188 -3.25 3.67 -12.56
N ALA A 189 -3.01 3.71 -11.25
CA ALA A 189 -4.05 3.62 -10.23
C ALA A 189 -4.52 4.97 -9.70
N TYR A 190 -3.61 5.94 -9.53
CA TYR A 190 -3.86 7.08 -8.64
C TYR A 190 -3.77 8.44 -9.32
N GLU A 191 -4.77 9.30 -9.09
CA GLU A 191 -4.67 10.76 -9.30
C GLU A 191 -4.24 11.38 -7.97
N VAL A 192 -2.94 11.30 -7.67
CA VAL A 192 -2.37 11.54 -6.34
C VAL A 192 -2.67 12.94 -5.81
N ASP A 193 -2.57 13.95 -6.68
CA ASP A 193 -2.96 15.35 -6.43
C ASP A 193 -4.43 15.47 -5.96
N LYS A 194 -5.35 14.80 -6.64
CA LYS A 194 -6.79 14.86 -6.33
C LYS A 194 -7.14 14.04 -5.10
N LEU A 195 -6.56 12.85 -4.96
CA LEU A 195 -6.72 12.00 -3.77
C LEU A 195 -6.22 12.71 -2.51
N SER A 196 -5.15 13.51 -2.61
CA SER A 196 -4.60 14.30 -1.50
C SER A 196 -5.56 15.38 -0.97
N MET A 197 -6.56 15.80 -1.74
CA MET A 197 -7.60 16.71 -1.28
C MET A 197 -8.63 16.03 -0.36
N TYR A 198 -8.80 14.71 -0.46
CA TYR A 198 -9.95 13.98 0.12
C TYR A 198 -9.57 12.82 1.05
N LEU A 199 -8.35 12.28 0.96
CA LEU A 199 -7.82 11.36 1.97
C LEU A 199 -7.25 12.13 3.16
N ASP A 200 -7.50 11.68 4.38
CA ASP A 200 -6.85 12.20 5.59
C ASP A 200 -5.36 11.85 5.58
N PHE A 201 -5.01 10.64 5.13
CA PHE A 201 -3.64 10.22 4.82
C PHE A 201 -3.59 8.98 3.90
N PHE A 202 -2.42 8.75 3.30
CA PHE A 202 -2.07 7.58 2.49
C PHE A 202 -1.23 6.61 3.31
N ASN A 203 -1.60 5.33 3.34
CA ASN A 203 -0.79 4.23 3.88
C ASN A 203 0.06 3.68 2.72
N VAL A 204 1.27 4.22 2.50
CA VAL A 204 2.09 3.83 1.34
C VAL A 204 2.77 2.50 1.63
N MET A 205 2.46 1.47 0.84
CA MET A 205 2.94 0.10 1.04
C MET A 205 4.38 -0.09 0.57
N THR A 206 5.33 0.55 1.27
CA THR A 206 6.77 0.54 0.96
C THR A 206 7.49 -0.73 1.43
N TYR A 207 6.96 -1.86 1.01
CA TYR A 207 7.44 -3.23 1.19
C TYR A 207 7.00 -4.06 -0.03
N ASP A 208 7.31 -5.35 -0.09
CA ASP A 208 7.08 -6.21 -1.26
C ASP A 208 7.70 -5.65 -2.56
N TYR A 209 8.82 -4.93 -2.45
CA TYR A 209 9.61 -4.50 -3.61
C TYR A 209 10.21 -5.71 -4.35
N HIS A 210 10.56 -6.76 -3.60
CA HIS A 210 11.15 -7.99 -4.09
C HIS A 210 10.59 -9.21 -3.34
N GLY A 211 10.50 -10.35 -4.03
CA GLY A 211 10.02 -11.61 -3.46
C GLY A 211 10.10 -12.77 -4.46
N GLY A 212 9.63 -13.96 -4.07
CA GLY A 212 9.77 -15.22 -4.83
C GLY A 212 9.09 -15.27 -6.21
N TRP A 213 8.52 -14.16 -6.69
CA TRP A 213 8.12 -13.94 -8.08
C TRP A 213 9.30 -13.51 -9.00
N GLU A 214 10.44 -13.12 -8.43
CA GLU A 214 11.70 -12.82 -9.14
C GLU A 214 12.68 -14.00 -9.10
N THR A 215 13.53 -14.10 -10.14
CA THR A 215 14.54 -15.15 -10.32
C THR A 215 15.89 -14.83 -9.66
N PHE A 216 15.93 -13.84 -8.78
CA PHE A 216 17.11 -13.42 -8.03
C PHE A 216 16.72 -12.91 -6.63
N THR A 217 17.66 -12.90 -5.67
CA THR A 217 17.42 -12.37 -4.32
C THR A 217 17.28 -10.84 -4.33
N GLY A 218 16.23 -10.32 -3.70
CA GLY A 218 16.02 -8.89 -3.50
C GLY A 218 15.46 -8.60 -2.10
N HIS A 219 15.59 -7.37 -1.63
CA HIS A 219 15.16 -7.03 -0.27
C HIS A 219 13.67 -6.67 -0.19
N ASN A 220 12.97 -7.07 0.90
CA ASN A 220 11.54 -6.77 1.07
C ASN A 220 11.24 -5.26 1.02
N SER A 221 11.99 -4.47 1.80
CA SER A 221 11.81 -3.02 1.97
C SER A 221 13.18 -2.30 2.04
N PRO A 222 13.93 -2.12 0.95
CA PRO A 222 15.20 -1.38 0.98
C PRO A 222 14.92 0.14 1.07
N LEU A 223 15.63 0.86 1.95
CA LEU A 223 15.40 2.29 2.17
C LEU A 223 15.88 3.14 0.97
N PHE A 224 17.07 2.81 0.45
CA PHE A 224 17.71 3.43 -0.72
C PHE A 224 18.11 2.35 -1.73
N PRO A 225 18.43 2.68 -3.00
CA PRO A 225 19.02 1.72 -3.94
C PRO A 225 20.52 1.53 -3.71
N ARG A 226 21.09 0.47 -4.27
CA ARG A 226 22.55 0.30 -4.46
C ARG A 226 23.02 1.06 -5.70
N ALA A 227 24.29 1.47 -5.71
CA ALA A 227 24.96 2.03 -6.90
C ALA A 227 25.02 1.05 -8.10
N ALA A 228 24.87 -0.25 -7.85
CA ALA A 228 24.78 -1.27 -8.89
C ALA A 228 23.36 -1.45 -9.48
N GLU A 229 22.32 -0.91 -8.86
CA GLU A 229 20.94 -1.07 -9.31
C GLU A 229 20.58 -0.05 -10.39
N ASN A 230 19.97 -0.54 -11.48
CA ASN A 230 19.80 0.22 -12.72
C ASN A 230 18.38 0.03 -13.29
N GLY A 231 17.93 0.99 -14.12
CA GLY A 231 16.61 0.95 -14.74
C GLY A 231 15.48 0.90 -13.71
N ASN A 232 14.59 -0.09 -13.80
CA ASN A 232 13.49 -0.23 -12.83
C ASN A 232 13.97 -0.58 -11.41
N GLN A 233 15.11 -1.27 -11.27
CA GLN A 233 15.61 -1.73 -9.96
C GLN A 233 15.98 -0.54 -9.06
N SER A 234 16.55 0.55 -9.60
CA SER A 234 16.86 1.76 -8.83
C SER A 234 15.62 2.55 -8.36
N LEU A 235 14.41 2.15 -8.78
CA LEU A 235 13.13 2.72 -8.36
C LEU A 235 12.48 1.89 -7.21
N LEU A 236 12.95 0.66 -6.97
CA LEU A 236 12.34 -0.28 -6.03
C LEU A 236 12.88 -0.10 -4.60
N ASN A 237 12.69 1.11 -4.04
CA ASN A 237 13.11 1.46 -2.69
C ASN A 237 12.22 2.56 -2.07
N MET A 238 12.17 2.60 -0.74
CA MET A 238 11.28 3.50 0.02
C MET A 238 11.50 4.97 -0.33
N ALA A 239 12.77 5.40 -0.39
CA ALA A 239 13.12 6.78 -0.64
C ALA A 239 12.72 7.24 -2.04
N TRP A 240 12.84 6.38 -3.06
CA TRP A 240 12.33 6.70 -4.39
C TRP A 240 10.80 6.81 -4.39
N THR A 241 10.08 5.82 -3.86
CA THR A 241 8.61 5.79 -3.86
C THR A 241 7.99 7.01 -3.17
N LEU A 242 8.44 7.36 -1.96
CA LEU A 242 7.85 8.49 -1.22
C LEU A 242 8.12 9.83 -1.92
N ASN A 243 9.34 10.05 -2.44
CA ASN A 243 9.64 11.24 -3.21
C ASN A 243 8.84 11.29 -4.53
N TYR A 244 8.54 10.13 -5.14
CA TYR A 244 7.67 10.08 -6.31
C TYR A 244 6.23 10.50 -5.98
N TYR A 245 5.66 10.03 -4.85
CA TYR A 245 4.36 10.49 -4.36
C TYR A 245 4.32 12.02 -4.13
N VAL A 246 5.36 12.59 -3.51
CA VAL A 246 5.48 14.05 -3.34
C VAL A 246 5.57 14.76 -4.70
N SER A 247 6.32 14.23 -5.66
CA SER A 247 6.41 14.79 -7.02
C SER A 247 5.10 14.75 -7.81
N LEU A 248 4.18 13.83 -7.45
CA LEU A 248 2.82 13.74 -7.98
C LEU A 248 1.78 14.56 -7.19
N GLY A 249 2.23 15.39 -6.23
CA GLY A 249 1.38 16.35 -5.51
C GLY A 249 0.89 15.91 -4.14
N ALA A 250 1.40 14.81 -3.56
CA ALA A 250 1.06 14.43 -2.19
C ALA A 250 1.77 15.30 -1.15
N PRO A 251 1.06 15.92 -0.18
CA PRO A 251 1.69 16.57 0.97
C PRO A 251 2.44 15.53 1.83
N PRO A 252 3.74 15.75 2.16
CA PRO A 252 4.52 14.80 2.96
C PRO A 252 3.84 14.41 4.28
N GLU A 253 3.17 15.34 4.96
CA GLU A 253 2.45 15.14 6.21
C GLU A 253 1.19 14.25 6.09
N LYS A 254 0.73 14.00 4.86
CA LYS A 254 -0.30 13.00 4.53
C LYS A 254 0.27 11.65 4.08
N LEU A 255 1.57 11.54 3.80
CA LEU A 255 2.19 10.26 3.47
C LEU A 255 2.62 9.55 4.77
N VAL A 256 2.08 8.35 4.99
CA VAL A 256 2.44 7.46 6.09
C VAL A 256 3.23 6.29 5.52
N VAL A 257 4.47 6.13 5.99
CA VAL A 257 5.46 5.21 5.42
C VAL A 257 5.23 3.78 5.93
N GLY A 258 4.96 2.84 5.03
CA GLY A 258 4.74 1.43 5.34
C GLY A 258 6.03 0.70 5.73
N MET A 259 5.99 0.04 6.88
CA MET A 259 7.07 -0.69 7.53
C MET A 259 6.65 -2.17 7.66
N ALA A 260 7.54 -3.09 7.29
CA ALA A 260 7.28 -4.52 7.40
C ALA A 260 7.75 -5.08 8.75
N THR A 261 6.92 -5.87 9.41
CA THR A 261 7.30 -6.79 10.50
C THR A 261 7.47 -8.22 9.98
N TYR A 262 7.92 -8.34 8.72
CA TYR A 262 8.10 -9.60 8.01
C TYR A 262 9.25 -9.47 6.99
N GLY A 263 9.73 -10.61 6.51
CA GLY A 263 10.69 -10.71 5.41
C GLY A 263 10.14 -11.49 4.23
N ARG A 264 10.68 -11.16 3.05
CA ARG A 264 10.48 -11.95 1.82
C ARG A 264 11.68 -12.88 1.65
N ALA A 265 11.40 -14.16 1.44
CA ALA A 265 12.38 -15.23 1.47
C ALA A 265 12.47 -15.97 0.14
N PHE A 266 13.67 -16.45 -0.17
CA PHE A 266 14.06 -17.03 -1.45
C PHE A 266 14.80 -18.34 -1.24
N GLN A 267 14.62 -19.28 -2.18
CA GLN A 267 15.45 -20.45 -2.33
C GLN A 267 16.55 -20.12 -3.35
N THR A 268 17.82 -20.06 -2.94
CA THR A 268 18.94 -19.75 -3.84
C THR A 268 19.33 -20.98 -4.67
N SER A 269 19.73 -20.75 -5.92
CA SER A 269 20.14 -21.83 -6.84
C SER A 269 21.54 -22.40 -6.54
N SER A 270 22.27 -21.81 -5.59
CA SER A 270 23.56 -22.29 -5.09
C SER A 270 23.73 -21.96 -3.60
N ASN A 271 24.66 -22.68 -2.95
CA ASN A 271 25.09 -22.47 -1.57
C ASN A 271 26.51 -21.85 -1.50
N THR A 272 26.85 -21.00 -2.46
CA THR A 272 28.20 -20.44 -2.64
C THR A 272 28.23 -18.91 -2.73
N ASP A 273 27.09 -18.28 -3.01
CA ASP A 273 26.90 -16.85 -2.99
C ASP A 273 25.53 -16.57 -2.37
N HIS A 274 25.49 -15.61 -1.46
CA HIS A 274 24.34 -15.24 -0.65
C HIS A 274 24.09 -13.73 -0.68
N GLY A 275 24.65 -13.02 -1.66
CA GLY A 275 24.43 -11.58 -1.86
C GLY A 275 23.00 -11.22 -2.29
N LEU A 276 22.81 -9.94 -2.61
CA LEU A 276 21.62 -9.40 -3.24
C LEU A 276 21.79 -9.42 -4.76
N GLY A 277 20.86 -10.07 -5.47
CA GLY A 277 20.92 -10.32 -6.90
C GLY A 277 21.41 -11.71 -7.30
N VAL A 278 21.57 -12.64 -6.35
CA VAL A 278 22.01 -14.02 -6.66
C VAL A 278 20.85 -14.86 -7.22
N PRO A 279 21.06 -15.77 -8.19
CA PRO A 279 19.97 -16.52 -8.80
C PRO A 279 19.17 -17.39 -7.81
N THR A 280 17.86 -17.47 -8.02
CA THR A 280 16.92 -18.22 -7.18
C THR A 280 16.14 -19.26 -7.97
N SER A 281 15.63 -20.27 -7.26
CA SER A 281 14.73 -21.30 -7.79
C SER A 281 13.27 -21.10 -7.33
N GLY A 282 12.90 -19.87 -6.96
CA GLY A 282 11.59 -19.49 -6.41
C GLY A 282 11.57 -19.36 -4.88
N SER A 283 10.38 -19.50 -4.29
CA SER A 283 10.18 -19.45 -2.84
C SER A 283 10.72 -20.71 -2.12
N PRO A 284 11.27 -20.56 -0.90
CA PRO A 284 11.56 -21.67 0.01
C PRO A 284 10.26 -22.20 0.65
N PRO A 285 10.32 -23.33 1.37
CA PRO A 285 9.20 -23.84 2.17
C PRO A 285 8.65 -22.79 3.15
N ALA A 286 7.37 -22.95 3.50
CA ALA A 286 6.65 -21.99 4.33
C ALA A 286 7.07 -21.99 5.81
N GLY A 287 6.92 -20.83 6.46
CA GLY A 287 7.03 -20.70 7.92
C GLY A 287 5.99 -21.54 8.67
N LEU A 288 6.34 -22.03 9.87
CA LEU A 288 5.49 -22.90 10.69
C LEU A 288 4.15 -22.24 11.09
N TYR A 289 4.16 -20.92 11.25
CA TYR A 289 3.06 -20.12 11.79
C TYR A 289 2.36 -19.29 10.72
N THR A 290 3.12 -18.63 9.83
CA THR A 290 2.58 -17.85 8.70
C THR A 290 2.07 -18.73 7.57
N ARG A 291 2.72 -19.89 7.33
CA ARG A 291 2.30 -20.93 6.38
C ARG A 291 2.23 -20.49 4.91
N GLU A 292 2.92 -19.40 4.56
CA GLU A 292 3.13 -18.93 3.18
C GLU A 292 4.59 -19.19 2.74
N GLY A 293 4.79 -19.71 1.53
CA GLY A 293 6.13 -20.01 0.99
C GLY A 293 6.82 -18.75 0.45
N GLY A 294 7.97 -18.39 1.02
CA GLY A 294 8.68 -17.14 0.67
C GLY A 294 8.22 -15.91 1.47
N PHE A 295 7.49 -16.12 2.55
CA PHE A 295 7.12 -15.11 3.53
C PHE A 295 7.47 -15.63 4.92
N LEU A 296 8.07 -14.80 5.77
CA LEU A 296 8.36 -15.13 7.16
C LEU A 296 8.04 -13.92 8.04
N SER A 297 7.26 -14.13 9.10
CA SER A 297 7.08 -13.13 10.16
C SER A 297 8.41 -12.78 10.85
N TYR A 298 8.50 -11.62 11.52
CA TYR A 298 9.71 -11.27 12.27
C TYR A 298 10.03 -12.31 13.36
N TYR A 299 9.00 -12.84 14.03
CA TYR A 299 9.20 -13.88 15.04
C TYR A 299 9.67 -15.23 14.46
N GLU A 300 9.28 -15.59 13.23
CA GLU A 300 9.88 -16.72 12.49
C GLU A 300 11.32 -16.43 12.03
N ILE A 301 11.65 -15.18 11.70
CA ILE A 301 13.02 -14.77 11.37
C ILE A 301 13.92 -14.81 12.62
N CYS A 302 13.41 -14.49 13.81
CA CYS A 302 14.14 -14.75 15.06
C CYS A 302 14.42 -16.25 15.25
N GLY A 303 13.43 -17.12 14.98
CA GLY A 303 13.63 -18.58 14.97
C GLY A 303 14.63 -19.07 13.93
N PHE A 304 14.69 -18.43 12.76
CA PHE A 304 15.70 -18.67 11.73
C PHE A 304 17.10 -18.24 12.20
N LEU A 305 17.23 -17.06 12.80
CA LEU A 305 18.49 -16.48 13.29
C LEU A 305 19.04 -17.16 14.55
N ALA A 306 18.22 -17.90 15.30
CA ALA A 306 18.63 -18.68 16.46
C ALA A 306 19.35 -20.00 16.10
N ASP A 307 19.31 -20.40 14.83
CA ASP A 307 20.03 -21.56 14.31
C ASP A 307 21.54 -21.25 14.14
N PRO A 308 22.47 -22.08 14.62
CA PRO A 308 23.91 -21.82 14.52
C PRO A 308 24.47 -21.80 13.09
N ASP A 309 23.79 -22.40 12.11
CA ASP A 309 24.18 -22.36 10.70
C ASP A 309 23.66 -21.10 9.97
N SER A 310 22.85 -20.26 10.64
CA SER A 310 22.32 -19.02 10.08
C SER A 310 23.32 -17.86 10.18
N THR A 311 23.65 -17.26 9.03
CA THR A 311 24.47 -16.05 8.96
C THR A 311 23.59 -14.81 8.75
N ARG A 312 23.68 -13.83 9.66
CA ARG A 312 23.08 -12.49 9.47
C ARG A 312 24.08 -11.55 8.79
N MET A 313 23.61 -10.86 7.77
CA MET A 313 24.32 -9.83 7.02
C MET A 313 23.61 -8.47 7.15
N PHE A 314 24.27 -7.40 6.70
CA PHE A 314 23.68 -6.06 6.59
C PHE A 314 24.13 -5.41 5.29
N GLN A 315 23.20 -4.79 4.57
CA GLN A 315 23.49 -4.08 3.32
C GLN A 315 23.60 -2.56 3.60
N PRO A 316 24.80 -1.98 3.70
CA PRO A 316 25.00 -0.58 4.06
C PRO A 316 24.48 0.45 3.04
N GLU A 317 24.19 0.07 1.80
CA GLU A 317 23.52 0.95 0.84
C GLU A 317 22.00 0.97 1.08
N HIS A 318 21.35 -0.19 1.11
CA HIS A 318 19.90 -0.36 1.34
C HIS A 318 19.44 -0.04 2.78
N ARG A 319 20.37 0.00 3.77
CA ARG A 319 20.12 0.23 5.22
C ARG A 319 19.23 -0.80 5.91
N VAL A 320 19.45 -2.07 5.57
CA VAL A 320 18.63 -3.21 6.01
C VAL A 320 19.46 -4.48 6.23
N PRO A 321 19.04 -5.37 7.14
CA PRO A 321 19.63 -6.69 7.28
C PRO A 321 19.16 -7.65 6.18
N TYR A 322 19.89 -8.75 6.03
CA TYR A 322 19.35 -9.97 5.45
C TYR A 322 20.01 -11.16 6.15
N ALA A 323 19.49 -12.37 5.95
CA ALA A 323 20.08 -13.57 6.54
C ALA A 323 20.00 -14.75 5.57
N TYR A 324 20.89 -15.73 5.76
CA TYR A 324 20.87 -16.97 4.99
C TYR A 324 21.30 -18.16 5.86
N ARG A 325 20.82 -19.35 5.50
CA ARG A 325 21.18 -20.64 6.10
C ARG A 325 21.05 -21.69 5.01
N GLY A 326 22.18 -22.24 4.58
CA GLY A 326 22.22 -23.04 3.36
C GLY A 326 21.66 -22.27 2.16
N VAL A 327 20.84 -22.95 1.36
CA VAL A 327 20.14 -22.41 0.18
C VAL A 327 18.86 -21.60 0.51
N THR A 328 18.59 -21.26 1.76
CA THR A 328 17.47 -20.38 2.14
C THR A 328 18.00 -18.99 2.52
N TRP A 329 17.44 -17.95 1.91
CA TRP A 329 17.81 -16.54 2.08
C TRP A 329 16.57 -15.71 2.44
N VAL A 330 16.68 -14.71 3.31
CA VAL A 330 15.58 -13.82 3.69
C VAL A 330 16.03 -12.37 3.85
N GLY A 331 15.32 -11.45 3.19
CA GLY A 331 15.46 -10.00 3.36
C GLY A 331 14.33 -9.46 4.23
N TYR A 332 14.66 -8.77 5.32
CA TYR A 332 13.74 -8.41 6.39
C TYR A 332 14.12 -7.08 7.06
N ASP A 333 13.25 -6.59 7.94
CA ASP A 333 13.52 -5.43 8.78
C ASP A 333 13.75 -5.83 10.25
N ASP A 334 14.66 -5.13 10.92
CA ASP A 334 14.90 -5.26 12.36
C ASP A 334 14.80 -3.93 13.10
N ALA A 335 14.94 -3.97 14.43
CA ALA A 335 14.84 -2.79 15.28
C ALA A 335 15.85 -1.68 14.92
N SER A 336 16.97 -1.99 14.26
CA SER A 336 17.95 -1.02 13.79
C SER A 336 17.54 -0.42 12.44
N SER A 337 17.17 -1.24 11.45
CA SER A 337 16.75 -0.72 10.14
C SER A 337 15.47 0.12 10.25
N LEU A 338 14.49 -0.32 11.04
CA LEU A 338 13.28 0.46 11.31
C LEU A 338 13.57 1.75 12.10
N THR A 339 14.57 1.76 12.99
CA THR A 339 15.00 3.00 13.66
C THR A 339 15.62 3.98 12.66
N GLU A 340 16.48 3.51 11.75
CA GLU A 340 17.07 4.35 10.70
C GLU A 340 16.00 4.88 9.72
N LYS A 341 15.05 4.02 9.33
CA LYS A 341 13.88 4.39 8.51
C LYS A 341 13.00 5.45 9.18
N VAL A 342 12.74 5.35 10.50
CA VAL A 342 11.98 6.39 11.23
C VAL A 342 12.77 7.70 11.35
N MET A 343 14.09 7.66 11.49
CA MET A 343 14.92 8.87 11.47
C MET A 343 14.92 9.55 10.09
N TRP A 344 15.04 8.76 9.01
CA TRP A 344 14.89 9.26 7.64
C TRP A 344 13.48 9.82 7.38
N MET A 345 12.43 9.11 7.84
CA MET A 345 11.03 9.52 7.72
C MET A 345 10.78 10.88 8.38
N LYS A 346 11.32 11.09 9.59
CA LYS A 346 11.30 12.38 10.29
C LYS A 346 12.00 13.47 9.47
N ALA A 347 13.20 13.19 8.95
CA ALA A 347 13.98 14.14 8.15
C ALA A 347 13.31 14.52 6.82
N GLY A 348 12.55 13.61 6.20
CA GLY A 348 11.73 13.86 5.02
C GLY A 348 10.41 14.60 5.29
N GLY A 349 10.07 14.87 6.56
CA GLY A 349 8.83 15.55 6.93
C GLY A 349 7.57 14.70 6.77
N PHE A 350 7.69 13.38 6.64
CA PHE A 350 6.54 12.51 6.38
C PHE A 350 5.62 12.36 7.60
N GLY A 351 4.33 12.16 7.35
CA GLY A 351 3.26 12.23 8.35
C GLY A 351 3.28 11.19 9.47
N GLY A 352 4.10 10.15 9.34
CA GLY A 352 4.23 9.06 10.30
C GLY A 352 4.58 7.73 9.63
N TRP A 353 4.51 6.65 10.39
CA TRP A 353 4.71 5.29 9.90
C TRP A 353 3.45 4.44 10.06
N MET A 354 3.35 3.45 9.17
CA MET A 354 2.34 2.41 9.15
C MET A 354 3.06 1.07 9.29
N VAL A 355 2.51 0.11 10.04
CA VAL A 355 3.08 -1.25 10.14
C VAL A 355 2.13 -2.32 9.60
N TRP A 356 2.67 -3.15 8.70
CA TRP A 356 2.08 -4.41 8.25
C TRP A 356 2.92 -5.57 8.82
N SER A 357 2.47 -6.28 9.85
CA SER A 357 1.29 -6.03 10.71
C SER A 357 1.64 -6.26 12.19
N LEU A 358 0.77 -5.83 13.11
CA LEU A 358 1.02 -6.02 14.56
C LEU A 358 1.19 -7.50 14.94
N ASP A 359 0.42 -8.36 14.28
CA ASP A 359 0.40 -9.80 14.55
C ASP A 359 1.63 -10.55 13.99
N LEU A 360 2.55 -9.86 13.29
CA LEU A 360 3.80 -10.41 12.72
C LEU A 360 5.08 -9.99 13.48
N ASP A 361 4.99 -9.00 14.39
CA ASP A 361 6.04 -8.67 15.35
C ASP A 361 6.06 -9.68 16.52
N ASP A 362 7.11 -9.72 17.35
CA ASP A 362 7.17 -10.58 18.56
C ASP A 362 6.31 -9.99 19.69
N PHE A 363 4.99 -10.10 19.52
CA PHE A 363 3.97 -9.38 20.30
C PHE A 363 3.91 -9.78 21.78
N ASP A 364 4.24 -11.04 22.11
CA ASP A 364 4.20 -11.57 23.47
C ASP A 364 5.59 -11.81 24.09
N ASN A 365 6.67 -11.65 23.32
CA ASN A 365 8.07 -11.96 23.64
C ASN A 365 8.40 -13.46 23.67
N SER A 366 7.60 -14.32 23.02
CA SER A 366 7.85 -15.76 22.96
C SER A 366 9.02 -16.18 22.06
N PHE A 367 9.48 -15.33 21.14
CA PHE A 367 10.37 -15.78 20.04
C PHE A 367 11.74 -15.10 19.95
N CYS A 368 11.79 -13.77 20.05
CA CYS A 368 13.01 -12.97 19.84
C CYS A 368 13.69 -12.58 21.16
N HIS A 369 12.98 -12.71 22.28
CA HIS A 369 13.42 -12.33 23.64
C HIS A 369 13.84 -10.84 23.78
N GLY A 370 13.38 -9.97 22.87
CA GLY A 370 13.69 -8.53 22.81
C GLY A 370 12.74 -7.62 23.61
N GLY A 371 11.83 -8.18 24.39
CA GLY A 371 10.64 -7.51 24.92
C GLY A 371 9.47 -7.54 23.93
N LYS A 372 8.24 -7.27 24.41
CA LYS A 372 7.03 -7.27 23.58
C LYS A 372 7.07 -6.22 22.48
N TYR A 373 6.60 -6.58 21.29
CA TYR A 373 6.57 -5.72 20.09
C TYR A 373 7.93 -5.03 19.84
N PRO A 374 9.03 -5.79 19.72
CA PRO A 374 10.38 -5.22 19.70
C PRO A 374 10.57 -4.25 18.52
N LEU A 375 9.99 -4.54 17.35
CA LEU A 375 10.06 -3.68 16.17
C LEU A 375 9.20 -2.42 16.33
N VAL A 376 7.93 -2.57 16.69
CA VAL A 376 7.01 -1.43 16.77
C VAL A 376 7.38 -0.52 17.95
N ASN A 377 7.88 -1.06 19.07
CA ASN A 377 8.44 -0.24 20.14
C ASN A 377 9.78 0.42 19.78
N ALA A 378 10.60 -0.15 18.90
CA ALA A 378 11.78 0.55 18.37
C ALA A 378 11.36 1.78 17.55
N MET A 379 10.38 1.63 16.65
CA MET A 379 9.81 2.75 15.89
C MET A 379 9.15 3.81 16.79
N LYS A 380 8.40 3.39 17.82
CA LYS A 380 7.80 4.28 18.84
C LYS A 380 8.86 5.12 19.58
N ARG A 381 10.00 4.51 19.97
CA ARG A 381 11.14 5.21 20.60
C ARG A 381 11.88 6.14 19.63
N ALA A 382 12.05 5.74 18.37
CA ALA A 382 12.72 6.55 17.35
C ALA A 382 11.99 7.88 17.04
N LEU A 383 10.67 7.95 17.29
CA LEU A 383 9.90 9.20 17.19
C LEU A 383 10.33 10.25 18.23
N THR A 384 10.48 9.88 19.50
CA THR A 384 10.87 10.83 20.57
C THR A 384 12.37 11.07 20.67
N ALA A 385 13.19 10.17 20.11
CA ALA A 385 14.64 10.36 20.04
C ALA A 385 15.02 11.65 19.28
N THR A 386 15.77 12.52 19.95
CA THR A 386 16.46 13.65 19.31
C THR A 386 17.61 13.09 18.45
N PRO A 387 17.85 13.57 17.22
CA PRO A 387 19.03 13.18 16.46
C PRO A 387 20.29 13.65 17.21
N SER A 388 21.00 12.72 17.84
CA SER A 388 22.32 12.99 18.41
C SER A 388 23.28 13.39 17.30
N PRO A 389 24.10 14.45 17.44
CA PRO A 389 25.12 14.76 16.46
C PRO A 389 26.13 13.62 16.42
N THR A 390 26.17 12.88 15.31
CA THR A 390 27.05 11.73 15.13
C THR A 390 28.51 12.18 15.10
N THR A 391 29.19 12.12 16.25
CA THR A 391 30.65 12.07 16.27
C THR A 391 31.07 10.78 15.58
N THR A 392 31.61 10.89 14.36
CA THR A 392 32.15 9.76 13.60
C THR A 392 33.46 9.26 14.23
N THR A 393 33.36 8.55 15.35
CA THR A 393 34.39 7.60 15.74
C THR A 393 34.43 6.50 14.69
N SER A 394 35.42 6.55 13.80
CA SER A 394 35.72 5.48 12.85
C SER A 394 35.78 4.14 13.59
N PRO A 395 35.22 3.04 13.04
CA PRO A 395 35.22 1.76 13.72
C PRO A 395 36.65 1.27 13.98
N THR A 396 36.99 1.07 15.25
CA THR A 396 38.27 0.50 15.67
C THR A 396 38.48 -0.84 14.99
N THR A 397 39.52 -0.94 14.15
CA THR A 397 39.84 -2.17 13.43
C THR A 397 40.42 -3.19 14.41
N THR A 398 39.57 -4.08 14.93
CA THR A 398 39.99 -5.23 15.74
C THR A 398 40.92 -6.11 14.91
N THR A 399 42.22 -5.91 15.09
CA THR A 399 43.25 -6.54 14.27
C THR A 399 43.52 -7.93 14.84
N THR A 400 42.82 -8.95 14.30
CA THR A 400 43.05 -10.34 14.66
C THR A 400 44.51 -10.72 14.39
N THR A 401 45.26 -11.04 15.43
CA THR A 401 46.67 -11.43 15.34
C THR A 401 46.81 -12.74 14.55
N SER A 402 47.52 -12.69 13.41
CA SER A 402 47.91 -13.89 12.67
C SER A 402 48.83 -14.79 13.52
N PRO A 403 48.80 -16.13 13.33
CA PRO A 403 49.57 -17.06 14.15
C PRO A 403 51.09 -16.94 13.90
N THR A 404 51.86 -17.04 14.97
CA THR A 404 53.32 -16.92 14.96
C THR A 404 53.99 -18.05 14.16
N THR A 405 54.72 -17.69 13.10
CA THR A 405 55.54 -18.66 12.35
C THR A 405 56.92 -18.81 12.99
N THR A 406 57.23 -19.99 13.53
CA THR A 406 58.52 -20.28 14.19
C THR A 406 59.68 -20.19 13.20
N THR A 407 60.72 -19.42 13.53
CA THR A 407 61.91 -19.25 12.68
C THR A 407 63.05 -20.18 13.12
N THR A 408 63.49 -21.08 12.24
CA THR A 408 64.65 -21.97 12.48
C THR A 408 65.91 -21.39 11.83
N THR A 409 67.00 -21.29 12.58
CA THR A 409 68.27 -20.70 12.13
C THR A 409 69.21 -21.71 11.45
N SER A 410 69.94 -21.26 10.41
CA SER A 410 71.14 -21.93 9.87
C SER A 410 72.05 -20.90 9.15
N PRO A 411 73.35 -21.20 8.91
CA PRO A 411 74.41 -20.17 9.09
C PRO A 411 74.98 -19.51 7.82
N THR A 412 75.75 -18.44 8.06
CA THR A 412 76.68 -17.72 7.15
C THR A 412 77.68 -18.68 6.48
N THR A 413 78.14 -18.54 5.23
CA THR A 413 78.98 -17.49 4.57
C THR A 413 79.00 -17.82 3.03
N THR A 414 79.49 -17.09 1.99
CA THR A 414 80.58 -16.12 1.81
C THR A 414 80.36 -15.22 0.56
N THR A 415 81.18 -14.18 0.38
CA THR A 415 81.23 -13.19 -0.73
C THR A 415 81.85 -13.72 -2.04
N THR A 416 81.65 -13.02 -3.18
CA THR A 416 82.73 -12.39 -4.01
C THR A 416 82.20 -11.54 -5.21
N THR A 417 82.70 -10.29 -5.33
CA THR A 417 82.68 -9.30 -6.45
C THR A 417 81.38 -8.77 -7.12
N SER A 418 81.40 -7.44 -7.35
CA SER A 418 80.64 -6.63 -8.34
C SER A 418 81.65 -6.05 -9.37
N PRO A 419 81.32 -5.25 -10.43
CA PRO A 419 80.55 -3.98 -10.42
C PRO A 419 79.55 -3.86 -11.63
N THR A 420 78.89 -2.75 -12.02
CA THR A 420 79.10 -1.28 -11.81
C THR A 420 77.81 -0.46 -12.12
N THR A 421 77.56 0.66 -11.41
CA THR A 421 76.91 1.96 -11.82
C THR A 421 75.67 2.01 -12.77
N THR A 422 74.62 2.85 -12.65
CA THR A 422 73.94 3.75 -11.64
C THR A 422 72.60 4.20 -12.32
N THR A 423 71.71 5.15 -11.94
CA THR A 423 71.65 6.31 -10.99
C THR A 423 70.16 6.65 -10.68
N THR A 424 69.88 7.65 -9.81
CA THR A 424 68.55 8.30 -9.57
C THR A 424 68.46 9.67 -10.30
N THR A 425 67.39 10.50 -10.37
CA THR A 425 66.43 11.05 -9.36
C THR A 425 65.09 11.56 -9.96
N SER A 426 64.14 11.95 -9.09
CA SER A 426 62.88 12.74 -9.35
C SER A 426 63.17 14.29 -9.42
N PRO A 427 62.24 15.30 -9.36
CA PRO A 427 60.81 15.36 -8.96
C PRO A 427 59.85 16.39 -9.67
N THR A 428 58.64 16.60 -9.07
CA THR A 428 57.81 17.85 -8.99
C THR A 428 56.63 18.15 -9.95
N THR A 429 55.80 19.14 -9.56
CA THR A 429 54.38 19.42 -9.93
C THR A 429 54.14 20.83 -10.50
N THR A 430 53.03 21.05 -11.23
CA THR A 430 52.43 22.38 -11.53
C THR A 430 50.90 22.32 -11.72
N THR A 431 50.20 23.47 -11.82
CA THR A 431 48.71 23.56 -11.71
C THR A 431 48.10 24.68 -12.59
N SER A 432 46.82 24.53 -12.98
CA SER A 432 45.79 25.61 -13.15
C SER A 432 45.44 26.23 -14.54
N THR A 433 44.12 26.31 -14.78
CA THR A 433 43.30 27.35 -15.48
C THR A 433 43.18 27.45 -17.03
N SER A 434 42.13 28.16 -17.46
CA SER A 434 41.46 28.16 -18.80
C SER A 434 41.47 29.56 -19.47
N PRO A 435 41.07 29.71 -20.76
CA PRO A 435 39.78 30.40 -21.02
C PRO A 435 38.97 29.94 -22.28
N THR A 436 37.87 30.66 -22.51
CA THR A 436 36.53 30.35 -23.07
C THR A 436 36.25 30.57 -24.60
N THR A 437 35.18 29.94 -25.11
CA THR A 437 34.19 30.36 -26.17
C THR A 437 34.53 30.47 -27.68
N THR A 438 33.66 29.88 -28.52
CA THR A 438 32.87 30.59 -29.58
C THR A 438 31.63 29.75 -30.04
N THR A 439 30.74 30.30 -30.88
CA THR A 439 29.36 29.80 -31.16
C THR A 439 29.00 29.90 -32.66
N THR A 440 28.08 29.07 -33.20
CA THR A 440 27.02 29.38 -34.24
C THR A 440 26.26 28.09 -34.68
N THR A 441 25.06 28.22 -35.28
CA THR A 441 24.09 27.13 -35.60
C THR A 441 23.66 27.09 -37.09
N SER A 442 23.38 25.87 -37.62
CA SER A 442 22.36 25.43 -38.65
C SER A 442 22.06 26.28 -39.93
N PRO A 443 21.65 25.70 -41.10
CA PRO A 443 20.66 24.58 -41.23
C PRO A 443 20.70 23.58 -42.45
N THR A 444 20.22 22.35 -42.21
CA THR A 444 19.27 21.48 -43.00
C THR A 444 19.54 20.93 -44.45
N THR A 445 19.04 19.70 -44.71
CA THR A 445 18.76 18.97 -46.00
C THR A 445 19.97 18.36 -46.79
N THR A 446 19.89 17.24 -47.55
CA THR A 446 18.77 16.42 -48.12
C THR A 446 19.11 14.89 -48.24
N THR A 447 18.17 14.08 -48.74
CA THR A 447 18.12 12.59 -48.90
C THR A 447 19.07 11.95 -49.94
N THR A 448 19.23 10.61 -49.94
CA THR A 448 19.97 9.81 -50.96
C THR A 448 19.41 8.38 -51.14
N THR A 449 19.63 7.73 -52.29
CA THR A 449 19.19 6.35 -52.63
C THR A 449 20.24 5.53 -53.44
N SER A 450 20.16 4.20 -53.34
CA SER A 450 20.77 3.03 -54.06
C SER A 450 21.32 3.22 -55.51
N PRO A 451 22.27 2.39 -56.03
CA PRO A 451 22.21 0.89 -56.07
C PRO A 451 23.53 0.04 -56.03
N THR A 452 23.37 -1.29 -56.19
CA THR A 452 24.33 -2.46 -56.12
C THR A 452 25.11 -2.74 -57.44
N THR A 453 26.01 -3.73 -57.67
CA THR A 453 26.34 -5.08 -57.07
C THR A 453 27.75 -5.58 -57.51
N THR A 454 28.41 -6.55 -56.83
CA THR A 454 29.31 -7.60 -57.46
C THR A 454 29.81 -8.73 -56.50
N THR A 455 30.56 -9.73 -57.02
CA THR A 455 30.75 -11.10 -56.49
C THR A 455 32.22 -11.62 -56.61
N THR A 456 32.65 -12.63 -55.83
CA THR A 456 33.92 -13.40 -56.04
C THR A 456 33.84 -14.84 -55.47
N THR A 457 34.75 -15.76 -55.85
CA THR A 457 34.66 -17.23 -55.71
C THR A 457 35.85 -17.93 -55.01
N SER A 458 35.64 -19.17 -54.52
CA SER A 458 36.59 -20.05 -53.79
C SER A 458 37.65 -20.76 -54.68
N PRO A 459 38.64 -21.48 -54.10
CA PRO A 459 38.49 -22.88 -53.61
C PRO A 459 39.15 -23.10 -52.20
N THR A 460 39.52 -24.27 -51.63
CA THR A 460 39.72 -25.67 -52.10
C THR A 460 39.44 -26.74 -51.00
N THR A 461 40.18 -27.85 -50.94
CA THR A 461 39.92 -29.17 -50.28
C THR A 461 40.91 -29.61 -49.18
N THR A 462 40.47 -30.48 -48.26
CA THR A 462 41.22 -31.68 -47.77
C THR A 462 40.22 -32.79 -47.34
N THR A 463 40.66 -34.05 -47.16
CA THR A 463 39.76 -35.24 -47.15
C THR A 463 40.13 -36.30 -46.09
N THR A 464 39.14 -36.95 -45.46
CA THR A 464 39.23 -38.26 -44.75
C THR A 464 37.81 -38.90 -44.68
N THR A 465 37.68 -40.21 -44.45
CA THR A 465 36.47 -41.03 -44.75
C THR A 465 35.72 -41.66 -43.56
N SER A 466 34.44 -42.00 -43.82
CA SER A 466 33.41 -42.84 -43.16
C SER A 466 33.86 -44.06 -42.33
N PRO A 467 33.01 -44.72 -41.48
CA PRO A 467 31.52 -44.77 -41.45
C PRO A 467 30.88 -44.45 -40.06
N THR A 468 29.54 -44.31 -39.87
CA THR A 468 28.46 -45.32 -40.03
C THR A 468 27.06 -44.67 -40.14
N THR A 469 26.10 -45.38 -40.75
CA THR A 469 24.73 -44.93 -41.03
C THR A 469 23.71 -45.20 -39.91
N THR A 470 22.68 -44.35 -39.82
CA THR A 470 21.32 -44.74 -39.39
C THR A 470 20.31 -43.85 -40.13
N THR A 471 19.16 -44.41 -40.54
CA THR A 471 18.24 -43.79 -41.50
C THR A 471 16.95 -43.31 -40.84
N THR A 472 16.41 -42.16 -41.25
CA THR A 472 14.99 -41.82 -41.08
C THR A 472 14.54 -40.95 -42.25
N THR A 473 13.35 -41.23 -42.79
CA THR A 473 12.82 -40.65 -44.05
C THR A 473 11.66 -39.69 -43.80
N SER A 474 11.68 -38.53 -44.46
CA SER A 474 10.49 -37.68 -44.65
C SER A 474 9.47 -38.32 -45.59
N PRO A 475 8.23 -37.81 -45.65
CA PRO A 475 7.88 -37.08 -46.88
C PRO A 475 7.05 -35.79 -46.71
N THR A 476 7.52 -34.75 -47.43
CA THR A 476 6.83 -33.80 -48.33
C THR A 476 5.38 -33.31 -48.07
N THR A 477 5.21 -32.00 -48.28
CA THR A 477 3.96 -31.19 -48.31
C THR A 477 3.16 -31.24 -49.62
N THR A 478 1.87 -30.89 -49.57
CA THR A 478 1.05 -30.49 -50.75
C THR A 478 0.12 -29.31 -50.43
N THR A 479 -0.29 -28.51 -51.43
CA THR A 479 -1.00 -27.22 -51.28
C THR A 479 -2.20 -27.11 -52.24
N THR A 480 -3.34 -26.57 -51.79
CA THR A 480 -4.50 -26.21 -52.65
C THR A 480 -5.24 -24.96 -52.13
N THR A 481 -6.01 -24.28 -52.99
CA THR A 481 -6.56 -22.92 -52.81
C THR A 481 -8.08 -22.81 -52.58
N SER A 482 -8.55 -21.58 -52.28
CA SER A 482 -9.92 -21.16 -51.92
C SER A 482 -11.03 -21.34 -52.98
N PRO A 483 -12.31 -21.16 -52.57
CA PRO A 483 -13.15 -20.13 -53.22
C PRO A 483 -13.98 -19.25 -52.22
N THR A 484 -15.03 -18.57 -52.71
CA THR A 484 -15.55 -17.28 -52.18
C THR A 484 -17.03 -17.33 -51.66
N THR A 485 -17.49 -16.24 -51.03
CA THR A 485 -18.77 -16.01 -50.30
C THR A 485 -20.07 -15.88 -51.11
N THR A 486 -21.21 -16.24 -50.49
CA THR A 486 -22.54 -15.59 -50.67
C THR A 486 -23.43 -15.66 -49.41
N THR A 487 -24.52 -14.89 -49.37
CA THR A 487 -25.38 -14.55 -48.20
C THR A 487 -26.73 -15.31 -48.15
N THR A 488 -27.46 -15.33 -47.01
CA THR A 488 -28.94 -14.98 -46.86
C THR A 488 -29.47 -15.30 -45.42
N THR A 489 -30.72 -14.89 -45.12
CA THR A 489 -31.35 -14.53 -43.81
C THR A 489 -31.99 -15.64 -42.93
N SER A 490 -32.46 -15.22 -41.74
CA SER A 490 -33.10 -15.94 -40.62
C SER A 490 -34.43 -16.67 -40.89
N PRO A 491 -34.87 -17.52 -39.93
CA PRO A 491 -36.25 -17.44 -39.41
C PRO A 491 -36.35 -17.45 -37.85
N THR A 492 -37.59 -17.50 -37.33
CA THR A 492 -37.97 -17.17 -35.93
C THR A 492 -38.36 -18.40 -35.06
N THR A 493 -38.56 -18.17 -33.76
CA THR A 493 -38.94 -19.08 -32.65
C THR A 493 -40.07 -20.09 -32.88
N THR A 494 -40.02 -21.23 -32.16
CA THR A 494 -41.13 -21.82 -31.35
C THR A 494 -40.57 -22.84 -30.33
N THR A 495 -41.27 -23.06 -29.21
CA THR A 495 -40.85 -23.90 -28.05
C THR A 495 -41.58 -25.26 -28.00
N THR A 496 -40.89 -26.33 -27.61
CA THR A 496 -41.50 -27.59 -27.11
C THR A 496 -40.68 -28.24 -25.98
N THR A 497 -41.35 -29.09 -25.19
CA THR A 497 -40.90 -29.64 -23.89
C THR A 497 -40.15 -30.98 -24.02
N PRO A 498 -39.16 -31.28 -23.15
CA PRO A 498 -38.65 -32.64 -22.96
C PRO A 498 -39.42 -33.42 -21.87
N THR A 499 -39.69 -34.71 -22.11
CA THR A 499 -40.34 -35.63 -21.16
C THR A 499 -39.36 -36.73 -20.70
N THR A 500 -39.55 -37.24 -19.48
CA THR A 500 -38.73 -38.25 -18.80
C THR A 500 -38.57 -39.58 -19.57
N THR A 501 -37.43 -40.25 -19.43
CA THR A 501 -37.31 -41.72 -19.56
C THR A 501 -36.24 -42.27 -18.60
N THR A 502 -36.46 -43.50 -18.13
CA THR A 502 -35.79 -44.14 -16.98
C THR A 502 -34.53 -44.93 -17.37
N THR A 503 -33.67 -45.26 -16.40
CA THR A 503 -32.75 -46.42 -16.48
C THR A 503 -32.72 -47.13 -15.12
N THR A 504 -32.70 -48.47 -15.12
CA THR A 504 -32.98 -49.32 -13.94
C THR A 504 -31.72 -50.02 -13.42
N SER A 505 -31.63 -50.23 -12.11
CA SER A 505 -30.54 -50.97 -11.45
C SER A 505 -30.88 -52.46 -11.22
N SER A 506 -29.86 -53.27 -10.86
CA SER A 506 -29.99 -54.65 -10.37
C SER A 506 -29.66 -54.76 -8.87
N THR A 507 -29.96 -55.91 -8.25
CA THR A 507 -30.45 -55.94 -6.85
C THR A 507 -29.84 -57.04 -5.98
N THR A 508 -29.62 -56.75 -4.68
CA THR A 508 -29.83 -57.70 -3.55
C THR A 508 -29.92 -56.89 -2.23
N THR A 509 -31.09 -56.71 -1.58
CA THR A 509 -31.69 -57.51 -0.47
C THR A 509 -30.71 -57.84 0.69
N THR A 510 -31.03 -57.69 1.99
CA THR A 510 -32.29 -57.50 2.77
C THR A 510 -31.91 -56.70 4.07
N THR A 511 -32.72 -56.20 5.04
CA THR A 511 -34.11 -56.35 5.54
C THR A 511 -34.54 -55.09 6.33
N SER A 512 -35.76 -55.04 6.90
CA SER A 512 -36.25 -54.04 7.89
C SER A 512 -37.22 -54.72 8.89
N PRO A 513 -37.56 -54.13 10.08
CA PRO A 513 -38.77 -53.29 10.20
C PRO A 513 -38.53 -51.96 10.97
N THR A 514 -39.12 -50.80 10.61
CA THR A 514 -40.56 -50.39 10.67
C THR A 514 -41.00 -50.08 12.12
N THR A 515 -41.48 -48.87 12.46
CA THR A 515 -42.89 -48.44 12.21
C THR A 515 -43.09 -46.92 12.17
N THR A 516 -44.06 -46.49 11.35
CA THR A 516 -44.44 -45.12 10.97
C THR A 516 -45.50 -44.49 11.88
N THR A 517 -45.60 -43.15 11.94
CA THR A 517 -46.89 -42.43 11.81
C THR A 517 -46.67 -41.02 11.22
N THR A 518 -47.56 -40.57 10.33
CA THR A 518 -47.62 -39.23 9.74
C THR A 518 -48.90 -38.50 10.19
N THR A 519 -48.99 -37.16 10.05
CA THR A 519 -50.19 -36.42 9.54
C THR A 519 -50.02 -34.88 9.55
N ALA A 520 -50.44 -34.27 8.42
CA ALA A 520 -50.93 -32.91 8.13
C ALA A 520 -50.46 -31.61 8.85
N SER A 521 -50.39 -30.55 8.05
CA SER A 521 -50.40 -29.13 8.47
C SER A 521 -51.81 -28.52 8.34
N PRO A 522 -52.20 -27.52 9.15
CA PRO A 522 -53.37 -26.66 8.92
C PRO A 522 -53.03 -25.30 8.29
N THR A 523 -54.07 -24.53 7.96
CA THR A 523 -54.10 -23.38 7.05
C THR A 523 -53.88 -22.01 7.72
N THR A 524 -53.55 -20.99 6.92
CA THR A 524 -53.50 -19.56 7.30
C THR A 524 -54.80 -19.04 7.92
N THR A 525 -54.67 -18.01 8.77
CA THR A 525 -55.79 -17.18 9.26
C THR A 525 -55.41 -15.70 9.13
N THR A 526 -56.31 -14.88 8.56
CA THR A 526 -56.14 -13.43 8.41
C THR A 526 -56.53 -12.70 9.69
N THR A 527 -55.86 -11.60 10.03
CA THR A 527 -56.29 -10.72 11.15
C THR A 527 -56.04 -9.25 10.79
N THR A 528 -56.96 -8.38 11.23
CA THR A 528 -57.09 -6.98 10.81
C THR A 528 -56.21 -5.99 11.59
N SER A 529 -55.90 -4.86 10.96
CA SER A 529 -55.13 -3.75 11.54
C SER A 529 -55.74 -3.15 12.83
N PRO A 530 -54.92 -2.72 13.79
CA PRO A 530 -55.35 -1.85 14.90
C PRO A 530 -55.49 -0.39 14.44
N THR A 531 -56.39 0.37 15.08
CA THR A 531 -56.72 1.76 14.73
C THR A 531 -55.82 2.78 15.41
N THR A 532 -55.55 3.91 14.73
CA THR A 532 -54.89 5.10 15.26
C THR A 532 -55.52 5.59 16.57
N THR A 533 -54.72 5.85 17.61
CA THR A 533 -55.17 6.48 18.85
C THR A 533 -54.32 7.69 19.19
N THR A 534 -54.89 8.88 19.06
CA THR A 534 -54.21 10.16 19.34
C THR A 534 -54.07 10.36 20.85
N THR A 535 -52.84 10.48 21.36
CA THR A 535 -52.56 10.79 22.77
C THR A 535 -52.01 12.21 22.90
N THR A 536 -52.63 13.03 23.75
CA THR A 536 -52.21 14.42 24.01
C THR A 536 -50.98 14.48 24.91
N SER A 537 -50.04 15.36 24.60
CA SER A 537 -48.91 15.65 25.48
C SER A 537 -49.33 16.55 26.66
N PRO A 538 -48.75 16.39 27.86
CA PRO A 538 -49.07 17.23 29.01
C PRO A 538 -48.42 18.62 28.89
N THR A 539 -49.21 19.66 29.11
CA THR A 539 -48.74 21.04 29.24
C THR A 539 -47.76 21.18 30.41
N THR A 540 -46.57 21.72 30.17
CA THR A 540 -45.60 22.06 31.24
C THR A 540 -45.51 23.58 31.37
N THR A 541 -45.62 24.08 32.60
CA THR A 541 -45.89 25.50 32.89
C THR A 541 -44.65 26.39 32.78
N THR A 542 -44.80 27.56 32.15
CA THR A 542 -43.77 28.61 32.09
C THR A 542 -43.46 29.15 33.49
N THR A 543 -42.19 29.21 33.88
CA THR A 543 -41.72 29.89 35.10
C THR A 543 -40.54 30.81 34.77
N THR A 544 -40.61 32.07 35.19
CA THR A 544 -39.65 33.13 34.83
C THR A 544 -38.82 33.60 36.02
N SER A 545 -37.50 33.59 35.90
CA SER A 545 -36.52 34.26 36.79
C SER A 545 -35.09 34.10 36.20
N PRO A 546 -34.14 35.00 36.48
CA PRO A 546 -34.13 36.36 35.95
C PRO A 546 -32.91 36.60 35.02
N THR A 547 -32.90 37.73 34.31
CA THR A 547 -31.85 38.08 33.34
C THR A 547 -30.53 38.50 34.00
N THR A 548 -29.42 37.87 33.61
CA THR A 548 -28.06 38.42 33.79
C THR A 548 -27.49 38.83 32.43
N THR A 549 -27.32 40.13 32.22
CA THR A 549 -26.95 40.71 30.92
C THR A 549 -25.45 40.62 30.67
N THR A 550 -25.03 39.94 29.61
CA THR A 550 -23.67 40.07 29.04
C THR A 550 -23.76 40.16 27.52
N SER A 551 -23.22 41.20 26.92
CA SER A 551 -23.49 41.56 25.52
C SER A 551 -22.74 40.67 24.52
N ALA A 552 -23.47 39.94 23.68
CA ALA A 552 -22.91 39.26 22.50
C ALA A 552 -22.82 40.23 21.31
N SER A 553 -21.64 40.32 20.69
CA SER A 553 -21.45 41.09 19.45
C SER A 553 -22.12 40.39 18.26
N SER A 554 -22.84 41.14 17.43
CA SER A 554 -23.58 40.59 16.28
C SER A 554 -22.64 40.12 15.16
N GLY A 555 -22.58 38.81 14.93
CA GLY A 555 -21.97 38.23 13.72
C GLY A 555 -22.82 38.49 12.46
N PRO A 556 -22.22 38.56 11.26
CA PRO A 556 -22.95 38.84 10.03
C PRO A 556 -23.86 37.67 9.61
N VAL A 557 -25.08 37.99 9.18
CA VAL A 557 -26.10 37.00 8.77
C VAL A 557 -25.69 36.29 7.47
N VAL A 558 -25.60 34.96 7.51
CA VAL A 558 -25.37 34.13 6.33
C VAL A 558 -26.67 33.97 5.52
N ASN A 559 -26.64 34.31 4.23
CA ASN A 559 -27.80 34.15 3.36
C ASN A 559 -27.90 32.71 2.82
N MET A 560 -28.62 31.84 3.54
CA MET A 560 -28.86 30.45 3.13
C MET A 560 -29.66 30.29 1.82
N ASN A 561 -30.27 31.35 1.30
CA ASN A 561 -31.02 31.34 0.03
C ASN A 561 -30.19 31.86 -1.17
N PHE A 562 -28.90 32.17 -1.00
CA PHE A 562 -28.04 32.72 -2.05
C PHE A 562 -28.00 31.87 -3.33
N CYS A 563 -28.05 30.54 -3.22
CA CYS A 563 -27.95 29.61 -4.34
C CYS A 563 -29.25 29.35 -5.11
N VAL A 564 -30.40 29.87 -4.67
CA VAL A 564 -31.69 29.66 -5.36
C VAL A 564 -31.61 30.22 -6.79
N GLY A 565 -31.85 29.36 -7.78
CA GLY A 565 -31.76 29.71 -9.20
C GLY A 565 -30.33 29.85 -9.75
N LYS A 566 -29.29 29.52 -8.99
CA LYS A 566 -27.90 29.44 -9.48
C LYS A 566 -27.56 28.02 -9.95
N PRO A 567 -26.77 27.86 -11.03
CA PRO A 567 -26.11 26.60 -11.34
C PRO A 567 -25.26 26.07 -10.17
N ASP A 568 -25.07 24.76 -10.12
CA ASP A 568 -24.15 24.12 -9.17
C ASP A 568 -22.71 24.59 -9.45
N GLY A 569 -21.97 24.98 -8.41
CA GLY A 569 -20.65 25.61 -8.54
C GLY A 569 -20.20 26.39 -7.30
N PHE A 570 -19.03 27.04 -7.36
CA PHE A 570 -18.51 27.90 -6.30
C PHE A 570 -18.65 29.39 -6.66
N TYR A 571 -19.00 30.22 -5.68
CA TYR A 571 -19.31 31.64 -5.86
C TYR A 571 -18.68 32.50 -4.76
N PRO A 572 -18.08 33.66 -5.06
CA PRO A 572 -17.48 34.55 -4.08
C PRO A 572 -18.54 35.20 -3.17
N ASN A 573 -18.16 35.52 -1.92
CA ASN A 573 -18.96 36.39 -1.06
C ASN A 573 -18.46 37.84 -1.18
N TYR A 574 -19.13 38.66 -2.00
CA TYR A 574 -18.80 40.08 -2.23
C TYR A 574 -18.96 41.01 -1.00
N ARG A 575 -19.12 40.47 0.21
CA ARG A 575 -19.08 41.20 1.49
C ARG A 575 -17.96 40.75 2.43
N ASP A 576 -17.27 39.66 2.08
CA ASP A 576 -16.19 39.07 2.86
C ASP A 576 -15.34 38.21 1.93
N CYS A 577 -14.21 38.74 1.47
CA CYS A 577 -13.35 38.09 0.50
C CYS A 577 -12.66 36.83 1.04
N GLY A 578 -12.67 36.63 2.36
CA GLY A 578 -12.28 35.39 3.03
C GLY A 578 -13.38 34.33 3.02
N ARG A 579 -14.54 34.57 2.37
CA ARG A 579 -15.67 33.64 2.32
C ARG A 579 -16.20 33.42 0.91
N PHE A 580 -16.85 32.26 0.75
CA PHE A 580 -17.48 31.85 -0.51
C PHE A 580 -18.67 30.94 -0.24
N TYR A 581 -19.46 30.68 -1.27
CA TYR A 581 -20.59 29.78 -1.24
C TYR A 581 -20.36 28.64 -2.25
N ARG A 582 -20.71 27.41 -1.88
CA ARG A 582 -20.93 26.33 -2.83
C ARG A 582 -22.44 26.17 -3.05
N CYS A 583 -22.87 26.24 -4.29
CA CYS A 583 -24.20 25.86 -4.72
C CYS A 583 -24.18 24.41 -5.19
N VAL A 584 -25.09 23.59 -4.66
CA VAL A 584 -25.32 22.21 -5.12
C VAL A 584 -26.81 21.86 -5.07
N TYR A 585 -27.19 20.82 -5.81
CA TYR A 585 -28.50 20.17 -5.72
C TYR A 585 -29.67 21.14 -5.93
N ALA A 586 -29.66 21.86 -7.06
CA ALA A 586 -30.71 22.80 -7.48
C ALA A 586 -30.95 23.97 -6.50
N GLY A 587 -29.88 24.43 -5.85
CA GLY A 587 -29.85 25.73 -5.19
C GLY A 587 -29.72 25.74 -3.67
N LYS A 588 -29.27 24.64 -3.05
CA LYS A 588 -28.85 24.66 -1.64
C LYS A 588 -27.57 25.48 -1.49
N THR A 589 -27.54 26.39 -0.51
CA THR A 589 -26.36 27.22 -0.20
C THR A 589 -25.52 26.59 0.92
N TYR A 590 -24.23 26.38 0.66
CA TYR A 590 -23.26 25.99 1.67
C TYR A 590 -22.22 27.09 1.85
N PRO A 591 -22.13 27.76 3.02
CA PRO A 591 -21.15 28.80 3.29
C PRO A 591 -19.79 28.19 3.66
N PHE A 592 -18.70 28.78 3.15
CA PHE A 592 -17.33 28.41 3.47
C PHE A 592 -16.51 29.64 3.85
N THR A 593 -15.48 29.43 4.68
CA THR A 593 -14.47 30.43 5.02
C THR A 593 -13.11 29.88 4.63
N CYS A 594 -12.28 30.68 3.96
CA CYS A 594 -10.93 30.33 3.57
C CYS A 594 -10.00 30.22 4.79
N PRO A 595 -8.89 29.46 4.69
CA PRO A 595 -7.82 29.49 5.70
C PRO A 595 -7.31 30.91 5.95
N SER A 596 -6.88 31.19 7.18
CA SER A 596 -6.50 32.53 7.63
C SER A 596 -5.48 33.19 6.69
N GLY A 597 -5.79 34.40 6.22
CA GLY A 597 -4.96 35.17 5.28
C GLY A 597 -5.22 34.89 3.79
N LEU A 598 -5.97 33.84 3.43
CA LEU A 598 -6.35 33.55 2.05
C LEU A 598 -7.71 34.16 1.68
N TRP A 599 -7.85 34.54 0.41
CA TRP A 599 -9.07 35.09 -0.18
C TRP A 599 -9.60 34.11 -1.23
N PHE A 600 -10.91 34.09 -1.49
CA PHE A 600 -11.48 33.19 -2.51
C PHE A 600 -11.21 33.71 -3.93
N ASP A 601 -10.65 32.86 -4.78
CA ASP A 601 -10.38 33.11 -6.19
C ASP A 601 -11.48 32.50 -7.08
N PRO A 602 -12.48 33.29 -7.52
CA PRO A 602 -13.57 32.80 -8.35
C PRO A 602 -13.14 32.37 -9.76
N SER A 603 -11.93 32.72 -10.21
CA SER A 603 -11.40 32.25 -11.50
C SER A 603 -10.87 30.82 -11.45
N ARG A 604 -10.59 30.31 -10.24
CA ARG A 604 -10.03 28.97 -9.99
C ARG A 604 -10.91 28.09 -9.09
N GLY A 605 -11.87 28.68 -8.38
CA GLY A 605 -12.77 27.97 -7.46
C GLY A 605 -12.12 27.58 -6.12
N VAL A 606 -11.02 28.22 -5.74
CA VAL A 606 -10.19 27.86 -4.57
C VAL A 606 -9.82 29.09 -3.74
N CYS A 607 -9.37 28.88 -2.49
CA CYS A 607 -8.75 29.93 -1.70
C CYS A 607 -7.29 30.16 -2.13
N ASN A 608 -6.89 31.40 -2.34
CA ASN A 608 -5.56 31.79 -2.82
C ASN A 608 -5.06 33.07 -2.12
N TRP A 609 -3.77 33.38 -2.26
CA TRP A 609 -3.19 34.63 -1.79
C TRP A 609 -3.76 35.82 -2.56
N LYS A 610 -4.09 36.91 -1.86
CA LYS A 610 -4.65 38.14 -2.44
C LYS A 610 -3.85 38.67 -3.65
N THR A 611 -2.53 38.50 -3.65
CA THR A 611 -1.63 38.92 -4.74
C THR A 611 -1.71 38.08 -6.02
N GLN A 612 -2.37 36.92 -5.99
CA GLN A 612 -2.51 35.99 -7.14
C GLN A 612 -3.92 35.94 -7.73
N ILE A 613 -4.88 36.64 -7.11
CA ILE A 613 -6.25 36.77 -7.61
C ILE A 613 -6.27 37.87 -8.68
N PRO A 614 -6.88 37.64 -9.87
CA PRO A 614 -6.97 38.66 -10.90
C PRO A 614 -7.67 39.93 -10.40
N ALA A 615 -7.10 41.10 -10.70
CA ALA A 615 -7.51 42.39 -10.13
C ALA A 615 -9.01 42.74 -10.33
N VAL A 616 -9.64 42.22 -11.39
CA VAL A 616 -11.09 42.36 -11.63
C VAL A 616 -11.95 41.75 -10.51
N PHE A 617 -11.50 40.67 -9.87
CA PHE A 617 -12.21 40.06 -8.74
C PHE A 617 -11.85 40.70 -7.40
N LEU A 618 -10.66 41.32 -7.29
CA LEU A 618 -10.24 42.13 -6.15
C LEU A 618 -10.93 43.50 -6.07
N ALA A 619 -11.71 43.88 -7.08
CA ALA A 619 -12.49 45.13 -7.14
C ALA A 619 -14.02 44.88 -7.14
N LEU A 620 -14.44 43.62 -7.13
CA LEU A 620 -15.82 43.19 -6.84
C LEU A 620 -15.99 42.83 -5.34
N CYS A 621 -14.93 43.01 -4.55
CA CYS A 621 -14.80 42.75 -3.12
C CYS A 621 -13.98 43.88 -2.48
#